data_AF-A0A349EQP8-F1
#
_entry.id   AF-A0A349EQP8-F1
#
_cell.length_a   1.000
_cell.length_b   1.000
_cell.length_c   1.000
_cell.angle_alpha   90.00
_cell.angle_beta   90.00
_cell.angle_gamma   90.00
#
_symmetry.space_group_name_H-M   'P 1'
#
loop_
_entity.id
_entity.type
_entity.pdbx_description
1 polymer ?
#
loop_
_entity_poly.entity_id
_entity_poly.type
_entity_poly.pdbx_seq_one_letter_code
_entity_poly.pdbx_strand_id
1 'polypeptide(L)'
;RKGGQVIQEESNKIGFVPVGGAAVTSAGKLKAKQVIHTVGPRMGEGDEDNKLRSAMNSVLRLAAEKGIASISVPAISAGIFGFPKDRCARILVGETVQFLKSNQAAPLELVEFCIYDKEAYGFFKGEMERI
;
A
#
# COMPACT_ATOMS: atom_id res chain seq x y z
N ARG A 1 -4.06 -4.81 -17.35
CA ARG A 1 -4.25 -4.49 -18.80
C ARG A 1 -3.84 -3.04 -19.16
N LYS A 2 -4.27 -1.98 -18.45
CA LYS A 2 -3.99 -0.57 -18.86
C LYS A 2 -2.51 -0.16 -18.91
N GLY A 3 -1.66 -0.69 -18.03
CA GLY A 3 -0.23 -0.35 -17.98
C GLY A 3 0.65 -1.01 -19.05
N GLY A 4 0.12 -1.94 -19.85
CA GLY A 4 0.91 -2.72 -20.80
C GLY A 4 1.65 -3.92 -20.17
N GLN A 5 2.44 -4.63 -20.99
CA GLN A 5 3.17 -5.84 -20.58
C GLN A 5 4.44 -5.55 -19.77
N VAL A 6 5.04 -4.37 -19.95
CA VAL A 6 6.30 -3.98 -19.28
C VAL A 6 6.27 -4.12 -17.77
N ILE A 7 5.14 -3.81 -17.13
CA ILE A 7 4.98 -3.98 -15.67
C ILE A 7 5.15 -5.45 -15.26
N GLN A 8 4.55 -6.36 -16.03
CA GLN A 8 4.65 -7.80 -15.78
C GLN A 8 6.06 -8.32 -16.07
N GLU A 9 6.69 -7.86 -17.15
CA GLU A 9 8.07 -8.24 -17.50
C GLU A 9 9.07 -7.81 -16.43
N GLU A 10 8.96 -6.58 -15.93
CA GLU A 10 9.79 -6.09 -14.83
C GLU A 10 9.49 -6.84 -13.52
N SER A 11 8.22 -7.09 -13.21
CA SER A 11 7.82 -7.90 -12.05
C SER A 11 8.40 -9.32 -12.11
N ASN A 12 8.43 -9.94 -13.29
CA ASN A 12 9.01 -11.28 -13.48
C ASN A 12 10.52 -11.27 -13.24
N LYS A 13 11.23 -10.19 -13.62
CA LYS A 13 12.67 -10.02 -13.38
C LYS A 13 12.98 -9.80 -11.90
N ILE A 14 12.10 -9.09 -11.17
CA ILE A 14 12.21 -8.90 -9.72
C ILE A 14 12.02 -10.24 -9.00
N GLY A 15 11.04 -11.03 -9.43
CA GLY A 15 10.77 -12.35 -8.86
C GLY A 15 10.02 -12.28 -7.52
N PHE A 16 10.51 -13.03 -6.53
CA PHE A 16 9.81 -13.21 -5.25
C PHE A 16 9.94 -11.99 -4.33
N VAL A 17 8.82 -11.58 -3.73
CA VAL A 17 8.76 -10.59 -2.66
C VAL A 17 8.09 -11.25 -1.44
N PRO A 18 8.71 -11.26 -0.25
CA PRO A 18 8.12 -11.87 0.94
C PRO A 18 6.90 -11.08 1.43
N VAL A 19 6.03 -11.72 2.21
CA VAL A 19 4.92 -11.05 2.89
C VAL A 19 5.47 -9.94 3.79
N GLY A 20 4.86 -8.75 3.73
CA GLY A 20 5.34 -7.53 4.36
C GLY A 20 6.35 -6.74 3.51
N GLY A 21 6.84 -7.31 2.42
CA GLY A 21 7.76 -6.66 1.50
C GLY A 21 7.09 -5.85 0.39
N ALA A 22 7.87 -4.99 -0.26
CA ALA A 22 7.47 -4.24 -1.44
C ALA A 22 8.61 -4.13 -2.48
N ALA A 23 8.26 -4.00 -3.75
CA ALA A 23 9.17 -3.76 -4.87
C ALA A 23 8.59 -2.72 -5.84
N VAL A 24 9.43 -2.09 -6.68
CA VAL A 24 8.99 -1.06 -7.64
C VAL A 24 9.26 -1.48 -9.07
N THR A 25 8.29 -1.22 -9.94
CA THR A 25 8.44 -1.25 -11.39
C THR A 25 8.15 0.14 -11.98
N SER A 26 8.50 0.34 -13.24
CA SER A 26 7.90 1.37 -14.07
C SER A 26 6.39 1.15 -14.17
N ALA A 27 5.66 2.19 -14.57
CA ALA A 27 4.20 2.13 -14.71
C ALA A 27 3.71 1.92 -16.15
N GLY A 28 4.63 1.71 -17.10
CA GLY A 28 4.34 1.56 -18.51
C GLY A 28 3.44 2.67 -19.06
N LYS A 29 2.23 2.33 -19.47
CA LYS A 29 1.25 3.27 -20.06
C LYS A 29 0.33 3.95 -19.06
N LEU A 30 0.50 3.73 -17.75
CA LEU A 30 -0.30 4.41 -16.74
C LEU A 30 0.09 5.88 -16.63
N LYS A 31 -0.82 6.70 -16.08
CA LYS A 31 -0.51 8.11 -15.75
C LYS A 31 0.44 8.22 -14.55
N ALA A 32 0.50 7.21 -13.69
CA ALA A 32 1.46 7.13 -12.61
C ALA A 32 2.88 6.99 -13.17
N LYS A 33 3.89 7.41 -12.40
CA LYS A 33 5.30 7.28 -12.79
C LYS A 33 5.84 5.87 -12.53
N GLN A 34 5.41 5.26 -11.43
CA GLN A 34 5.88 3.97 -10.94
C GLN A 34 4.73 3.17 -10.35
N VAL A 35 4.93 1.87 -10.17
CA VAL A 35 4.02 0.97 -9.44
C VAL A 35 4.80 0.31 -8.32
N ILE A 36 4.29 0.45 -7.09
CA ILE A 36 4.80 -0.27 -5.92
C ILE A 36 3.97 -1.54 -5.73
N HIS A 37 4.62 -2.70 -5.85
CA HIS A 37 4.05 -4.02 -5.63
C HIS A 37 4.33 -4.42 -4.19
N THR A 38 3.30 -4.59 -3.37
CA THR A 38 3.45 -5.03 -1.98
C THR A 38 2.70 -6.32 -1.73
N VAL A 39 3.25 -7.17 -0.87
CA VAL A 39 2.62 -8.45 -0.51
C VAL A 39 2.03 -8.34 0.89
N GLY A 40 0.71 -8.17 0.98
CA GLY A 40 -0.02 -8.24 2.24
C GLY A 40 -0.30 -9.68 2.68
N PRO A 41 -0.66 -9.91 3.95
CA PRO A 41 -0.98 -11.23 4.49
C PRO A 41 -2.32 -11.77 3.99
N ARG A 42 -2.52 -13.08 4.08
CA ARG A 42 -3.83 -13.74 4.01
C ARG A 42 -4.36 -14.03 5.41
N MET A 43 -5.65 -13.84 5.67
CA MET A 43 -6.18 -14.21 6.98
C MET A 43 -6.09 -15.71 7.25
N GLY A 44 -5.65 -16.06 8.45
CA GLY A 44 -5.46 -17.43 8.92
C GLY A 44 -4.01 -17.93 8.83
N GLU A 45 -3.07 -17.12 8.34
CA GLU A 45 -1.64 -17.49 8.26
C GLU A 45 -0.82 -17.07 9.51
N GLY A 46 -1.46 -16.40 10.47
CA GLY A 46 -0.87 -15.91 11.71
C GLY A 46 -0.11 -14.59 11.56
N ASP A 47 -0.11 -13.82 12.64
CA ASP A 47 0.60 -12.53 12.77
C ASP A 47 0.22 -11.49 11.69
N GLU A 48 -1.02 -11.55 11.20
CA GLU A 48 -1.44 -10.80 10.02
C GLU A 48 -1.43 -9.29 10.25
N ASP A 49 -1.73 -8.82 11.47
CA ASP A 49 -1.66 -7.38 11.77
C ASP A 49 -0.24 -6.83 11.57
N ASN A 50 0.77 -7.52 12.08
CA ASN A 50 2.17 -7.08 11.94
C ASN A 50 2.66 -7.22 10.50
N LYS A 51 2.24 -8.26 9.79
CA LYS A 51 2.53 -8.42 8.36
C LYS A 51 1.91 -7.32 7.51
N LEU A 52 0.68 -6.90 7.80
CA LEU A 52 0.02 -5.80 7.11
C LEU A 52 0.70 -4.45 7.42
N ARG A 53 1.09 -4.21 8.69
CA ARG A 53 1.92 -3.06 9.06
C ARG A 53 3.23 -3.03 8.29
N SER A 54 3.92 -4.17 8.23
CA SER A 54 5.18 -4.32 7.50
C SER A 54 5.00 -4.00 6.01
N ALA A 55 3.93 -4.50 5.39
CA ALA A 55 3.61 -4.21 3.99
C ALA A 55 3.40 -2.71 3.77
N MET A 56 2.59 -2.05 4.61
CA MET A 56 2.35 -0.61 4.47
C MET A 56 3.62 0.22 4.70
N ASN A 57 4.40 -0.12 5.73
CA ASN A 57 5.68 0.55 6.01
C ASN A 57 6.70 0.36 4.88
N SER A 58 6.73 -0.81 4.25
CA SER A 58 7.57 -1.06 3.08
C SER A 58 7.15 -0.20 1.88
N VAL A 59 5.84 -0.01 1.66
CA VAL A 59 5.33 0.91 0.62
C VAL A 59 5.78 2.35 0.89
N LEU A 60 5.55 2.85 2.11
CA LEU A 60 5.86 4.24 2.48
C LEU A 60 7.36 4.53 2.41
N ARG A 61 8.19 3.64 2.97
CA ARG A 61 9.65 3.75 2.91
C ARG A 61 10.14 3.76 1.47
N LEU A 62 9.66 2.84 0.64
CA LEU A 62 10.08 2.72 -0.74
C LEU A 62 9.64 3.92 -1.59
N ALA A 63 8.47 4.50 -1.30
CA ALA A 63 8.04 5.74 -1.92
C ALA A 63 9.00 6.90 -1.58
N ALA A 64 9.39 7.04 -0.32
CA ALA A 64 10.36 8.06 0.11
C ALA A 64 11.75 7.84 -0.52
N GLU A 65 12.27 6.61 -0.51
CA GLU A 65 13.55 6.25 -1.12
C GLU A 65 13.60 6.54 -2.63
N LYS A 66 12.45 6.43 -3.31
CA LYS A 66 12.32 6.72 -4.76
C LYS A 66 11.97 8.17 -5.06
N GLY A 67 11.86 9.04 -4.05
CA GLY A 67 11.49 10.44 -4.24
C GLY A 67 10.08 10.64 -4.78
N ILE A 68 9.15 9.75 -4.45
CA ILE A 68 7.76 9.82 -4.89
C ILE A 68 7.00 10.78 -3.96
N ALA A 69 6.41 11.83 -4.56
CA ALA A 69 5.66 12.83 -3.81
C ALA A 69 4.22 12.43 -3.45
N SER A 70 3.63 11.50 -4.21
CA SER A 70 2.24 11.08 -4.00
C SER A 70 2.03 9.61 -4.35
N ILE A 71 1.26 8.89 -3.54
CA ILE A 71 0.85 7.51 -3.81
C ILE A 71 -0.67 7.32 -3.63
N SER A 72 -1.24 6.41 -4.40
CA SER A 72 -2.61 5.94 -4.25
C SER A 72 -2.60 4.47 -3.82
N VAL A 73 -3.26 4.15 -2.71
CA VAL A 73 -3.18 2.86 -2.02
C VAL A 73 -4.58 2.23 -1.90
N PRO A 74 -4.79 0.98 -2.33
CA PRO A 74 -6.06 0.27 -2.11
C PRO A 74 -6.15 -0.27 -0.67
N ALA A 75 -7.28 -0.85 -0.27
CA ALA A 75 -7.37 -1.61 0.98
C ALA A 75 -6.59 -2.94 0.88
N ILE A 76 -5.28 -2.89 1.17
CA ILE A 76 -4.35 -4.03 1.10
C ILE A 76 -4.89 -5.19 1.95
N SER A 77 -4.92 -6.39 1.36
CA SER A 77 -5.42 -7.65 1.95
C SER A 77 -6.92 -7.71 2.31
N ALA A 78 -7.68 -6.62 2.23
CA ALA A 78 -9.10 -6.59 2.60
C ALA A 78 -10.07 -7.02 1.46
N GLY A 79 -9.52 -7.59 0.39
CA GLY A 79 -10.28 -8.21 -0.71
C GLY A 79 -10.28 -9.73 -0.60
N ILE A 80 -9.77 -10.40 -1.63
CA ILE A 80 -9.71 -11.87 -1.71
C ILE A 80 -8.89 -12.55 -0.59
N PHE A 81 -8.06 -11.80 0.14
CA PHE A 81 -7.25 -12.30 1.26
C PHE A 81 -7.98 -12.26 2.61
N GLY A 82 -9.22 -11.74 2.63
CA GLY A 82 -10.13 -11.86 3.77
C GLY A 82 -9.78 -11.02 4.99
N PHE A 83 -8.81 -10.10 4.90
CA PHE A 83 -8.42 -9.26 6.04
C PHE A 83 -9.57 -8.38 6.51
N PRO A 84 -9.92 -8.33 7.82
CA PRO A 84 -11.02 -7.53 8.31
C PRO A 84 -10.87 -6.05 7.92
N LYS A 85 -11.90 -5.51 7.27
CA LYS A 85 -11.84 -4.17 6.64
C LYS A 85 -11.60 -3.05 7.66
N ASP A 86 -12.17 -3.18 8.85
CA ASP A 86 -11.99 -2.27 9.98
C ASP A 86 -10.53 -2.26 10.47
N ARG A 87 -9.94 -3.44 10.68
CA ARG A 87 -8.53 -3.59 11.06
C ARG A 87 -7.60 -3.10 9.96
N CYS A 88 -7.92 -3.38 8.70
CA CYS A 88 -7.17 -2.89 7.54
C CYS A 88 -7.12 -1.35 7.54
N ALA A 89 -8.28 -0.69 7.65
CA ALA A 89 -8.36 0.76 7.70
C ALA A 89 -7.51 1.35 8.85
N ARG A 90 -7.71 0.82 10.07
CA ARG A 90 -6.96 1.26 11.26
C ARG A 90 -5.44 1.13 11.08
N ILE A 91 -4.98 0.03 10.51
CA ILE A 91 -3.55 -0.22 10.28
C ILE A 91 -3.02 0.70 9.18
N LEU A 92 -3.61 0.69 7.98
CA LEU A 92 -3.05 1.43 6.85
C LEU A 92 -3.03 2.95 7.11
N VAL A 93 -4.11 3.49 7.69
CA VAL A 93 -4.18 4.91 8.06
C VAL A 93 -3.21 5.22 9.19
N GLY A 94 -3.17 4.40 10.24
CA GLY A 94 -2.28 4.61 11.39
C GLY A 94 -0.79 4.64 11.00
N GLU A 95 -0.33 3.65 10.23
CA GLU A 95 1.08 3.61 9.76
C GLU A 95 1.41 4.80 8.86
N THR A 96 0.46 5.22 8.01
CA THR A 96 0.63 6.40 7.14
C THR A 96 0.81 7.67 7.95
N VAL A 97 -0.08 7.91 8.91
CA VAL A 97 0.00 9.10 9.78
C VAL A 97 1.29 9.11 10.58
N GLN A 98 1.67 7.96 11.16
CA GLN A 98 2.91 7.83 11.91
C GLN A 98 4.13 8.12 11.04
N PHE A 99 4.17 7.56 9.82
CA PHE A 99 5.27 7.78 8.89
C PHE A 99 5.40 9.25 8.50
N LEU A 100 4.31 9.90 8.09
CA LEU A 100 4.33 11.31 7.67
C LEU A 100 4.73 12.26 8.81
N LYS A 101 4.26 11.99 10.04
CA LYS A 101 4.66 12.78 11.24
C LYS A 101 6.15 12.62 11.57
N SER A 102 6.70 11.42 11.38
CA SER A 102 8.08 11.09 11.75
C SER A 102 9.10 11.43 10.66
N ASN A 103 8.67 11.61 9.41
CA ASN A 103 9.53 11.80 8.25
C ASN A 103 9.19 13.08 7.49
N GLN A 104 9.15 14.23 8.19
CA GLN A 104 8.75 15.51 7.59
C GLN A 104 9.66 16.00 6.44
N ALA A 105 10.90 15.50 6.38
CA ALA A 105 11.83 15.80 5.29
C ALA A 105 11.72 14.82 4.10
N ALA A 106 10.87 13.79 4.20
CA ALA A 106 10.69 12.85 3.11
C ALA A 106 9.92 13.51 1.96
N PRO A 107 10.20 13.14 0.70
CA PRO A 107 9.50 13.71 -0.45
C PRO A 107 8.00 13.39 -0.51
N LEU A 108 7.52 12.39 0.24
CA LEU A 108 6.14 11.92 0.20
C LEU A 108 5.21 12.89 0.92
N GLU A 109 4.39 13.61 0.15
CA GLU A 109 3.48 14.66 0.63
C GLU A 109 2.01 14.20 0.67
N LEU A 110 1.61 13.27 -0.20
CA LEU A 110 0.22 12.83 -0.34
C LEU A 110 0.09 11.31 -0.37
N VAL A 111 -0.78 10.78 0.48
CA VAL A 111 -1.24 9.39 0.44
C VAL A 111 -2.76 9.38 0.29
N GLU A 112 -3.25 8.86 -0.83
CA GLU A 112 -4.67 8.70 -1.10
C GLU A 112 -5.09 7.23 -0.93
N PHE A 113 -6.18 6.97 -0.22
CA PHE A 113 -6.75 5.63 -0.13
C PHE A 113 -7.89 5.46 -1.15
N CYS A 114 -7.64 4.69 -2.22
CA CYS A 114 -8.63 4.43 -3.27
C CYS A 114 -9.52 3.24 -2.92
N ILE A 115 -10.60 3.49 -2.17
CA ILE A 115 -11.48 2.45 -1.65
C ILE A 115 -12.79 2.38 -2.45
N TYR A 116 -12.99 1.26 -3.16
CA TYR A 116 -14.20 1.03 -3.97
C TYR A 116 -15.35 0.40 -3.16
N ASP A 117 -15.02 -0.47 -2.21
CA ASP A 117 -16.02 -1.16 -1.38
C ASP A 117 -16.62 -0.19 -0.34
N LYS A 118 -17.96 -0.11 -0.29
CA LYS A 118 -18.68 0.87 0.54
C LYS A 118 -18.45 0.67 2.04
N GLU A 119 -18.38 -0.59 2.48
CA GLU A 119 -18.15 -0.92 3.89
C GLU A 119 -16.72 -0.55 4.31
N ALA A 120 -15.72 -0.95 3.52
CA ALA A 120 -14.33 -0.55 3.74
C ALA A 120 -14.20 0.97 3.73
N TYR A 121 -14.84 1.66 2.78
CA TYR A 121 -14.82 3.12 2.70
C TYR A 121 -15.30 3.77 4.00
N GLY A 122 -16.37 3.23 4.62
CA GLY A 122 -16.86 3.70 5.91
C GLY A 122 -15.81 3.61 7.02
N PHE A 123 -15.06 2.51 7.08
CA PHE A 123 -13.97 2.36 8.03
C PHE A 123 -12.80 3.32 7.75
N PHE A 124 -12.34 3.42 6.49
CA PHE A 124 -11.26 4.35 6.13
C PHE A 124 -11.66 5.80 6.42
N LYS A 125 -12.88 6.21 6.07
CA LYS A 125 -13.40 7.53 6.39
C LYS A 125 -13.40 7.79 7.90
N GLY A 126 -13.89 6.84 8.69
CA GLY A 126 -13.92 6.96 10.15
C GLY A 126 -12.53 7.05 10.80
N GLU A 127 -11.52 6.37 10.26
CA GLU A 127 -10.13 6.54 10.71
C GLU A 127 -9.56 7.90 10.30
N MET A 128 -9.85 8.39 9.09
CA MET A 128 -9.39 9.71 8.61
C MET A 128 -9.99 10.87 9.42
N GLU A 129 -11.25 10.76 9.86
CA GLU A 129 -11.92 11.78 10.70
C GLU A 129 -11.33 11.88 12.12
N ARG A 130 -10.47 10.94 12.53
CA ARG A 130 -9.82 10.91 13.86
C ARG A 130 -8.40 11.48 13.87
N ILE A 131 -7.85 11.82 12.71
CA ILE A 131 -6.48 12.36 12.55
C ILE A 131 -6.46 13.83 12.95
#